data_AF-A0A924DBW4-F1
#
_entry.id   AF-A0A924DBW4-F1
#
_cell.length_a   1.000
_cell.length_b   1.000
_cell.length_c   1.000
_cell.angle_alpha   90.00
_cell.angle_beta   90.00
_cell.angle_gamma   90.00
#
_symmetry.space_group_name_H-M   'P 1'
#
loop_
_entity.id
_entity.type
_entity.pdbx_description
1 polymer ?
#
loop_
_entity_poly.entity_id
_entity_poly.type
_entity_poly.pdbx_seq_one_letter_code
_entity_poly.pdbx_strand_id
1 'polypeptide(L)'
;MIESNSAASRAAVANCQVCGGSCERHLITLTLRKSQIGFAVVRNVPAEVCQNCGESVFTLATTGQLMSAIHSDRTPDEVALIPIYDFAPAS
;
A
#
# COMPACT_ATOMS: atom_id res chain seq x y z
N MET A 1 -18.94 13.48 -39.51
CA MET A 1 -18.26 14.52 -38.71
C MET A 1 -17.89 13.89 -37.40
N ILE A 2 -16.60 13.93 -37.07
CA ILE A 2 -16.00 13.37 -35.87
C ILE A 2 -16.10 14.48 -34.82
N GLU A 3 -16.79 14.24 -33.71
CA GLU A 3 -16.63 15.06 -32.51
C GLU A 3 -15.96 14.22 -31.43
N SER A 4 -14.63 14.30 -31.44
CA SER A 4 -13.74 13.90 -30.37
C SER A 4 -14.04 14.76 -29.14
N ASN A 5 -14.76 14.23 -28.15
CA ASN A 5 -14.83 14.88 -26.85
C ASN A 5 -13.80 14.23 -25.91
N SER A 6 -12.70 14.98 -25.73
CA SER A 6 -11.58 14.69 -24.83
C SER A 6 -12.05 14.60 -23.38
N ALA A 7 -12.48 13.40 -22.97
CA ALA A 7 -12.65 13.04 -21.57
C ALA A 7 -11.27 12.82 -20.93
N ALA A 8 -10.54 13.91 -20.69
CA ALA A 8 -9.50 13.92 -19.67
C ALA A 8 -10.20 13.79 -18.32
N SER A 9 -10.49 12.55 -17.93
CA SER A 9 -11.04 12.18 -16.64
C SER A 9 -10.10 12.71 -15.56
N ARG A 10 -10.46 13.85 -14.95
CA ARG A 10 -9.89 14.24 -13.66
C ARG A 10 -10.31 13.16 -12.70
N ALA A 11 -9.37 12.31 -12.28
CA ALA A 11 -9.59 11.36 -11.20
C ALA A 11 -10.18 12.15 -10.03
N ALA A 12 -11.41 11.83 -9.65
CA ALA A 12 -12.06 12.48 -8.53
C ALA A 12 -11.15 12.32 -7.31
N VAL A 13 -10.82 13.42 -6.64
CA VAL A 13 -10.11 13.38 -5.36
C VAL A 13 -11.01 12.64 -4.40
N ALA A 14 -10.63 11.42 -4.02
CA ALA A 14 -11.41 10.62 -3.09
C ALA A 14 -11.32 11.25 -1.70
N ASN A 15 -12.46 11.40 -1.02
CA ASN A 15 -12.47 11.79 0.38
C ASN A 15 -12.24 10.53 1.24
N CYS A 16 -11.44 10.69 2.29
CA CYS A 16 -11.15 9.63 3.25
C CYS A 16 -12.43 9.22 3.98
N GLN A 17 -12.74 7.92 3.95
CA GLN A 17 -13.92 7.36 4.61
C GLN A 17 -13.77 7.30 6.15
N VAL A 18 -12.56 7.54 6.68
CA VAL A 18 -12.26 7.52 8.12
C VAL A 18 -12.33 8.92 8.74
N CYS A 19 -11.72 9.93 8.11
CA CYS A 19 -11.63 11.29 8.67
C CYS A 19 -12.19 12.42 7.79
N GLY A 20 -12.64 12.12 6.56
CA GLY A 20 -13.16 13.11 5.62
C GLY A 20 -12.10 13.95 4.89
N GLY A 21 -10.82 13.81 5.20
CA GLY A 21 -9.72 14.52 4.52
C GLY A 21 -9.51 14.08 3.06
N SER A 22 -8.73 14.83 2.29
CA SER A 22 -8.42 14.49 0.88
C SER A 22 -7.46 13.31 0.78
N CYS A 23 -7.71 12.43 -0.19
CA CYS A 23 -6.81 11.34 -0.55
C CYS A 23 -6.10 11.64 -1.88
N GLU A 24 -4.84 11.23 -1.97
CA GLU A 24 -4.01 11.33 -3.16
C GLU A 24 -3.40 9.98 -3.52
N ARG A 25 -3.08 9.77 -4.80
CA ARG A 25 -2.44 8.53 -5.24
C ARG A 25 -0.96 8.54 -4.94
N HIS A 26 -0.50 7.49 -4.27
CA HIS A 26 0.90 7.28 -3.91
C HIS A 26 1.34 5.85 -4.22
N LEU A 27 2.64 5.67 -4.40
CA LEU A 27 3.30 4.36 -4.34
C LEU A 27 3.89 4.20 -2.95
N ILE A 28 3.33 3.28 -2.16
CA ILE A 28 3.72 3.10 -0.76
C ILE A 28 4.45 1.77 -0.54
N THR A 29 5.07 1.64 0.63
CA THR A 29 5.67 0.39 1.09
C THR A 29 4.82 -0.19 2.21
N LEU A 30 4.46 -1.46 2.10
CA LEU A 30 3.71 -2.20 3.11
C LEU A 30 4.58 -3.24 3.79
N THR A 31 4.53 -3.30 5.11
CA THR A 31 5.08 -4.40 5.90
C THR A 31 3.93 -5.30 6.32
N LEU A 32 3.88 -6.48 5.72
CA LEU A 32 2.79 -7.44 5.90
C LEU A 32 3.33 -8.69 6.59
N ARG A 33 2.54 -9.28 7.47
CA ARG A 33 2.91 -10.55 8.09
C ARG A 33 2.74 -11.66 7.05
N LYS A 34 3.82 -12.36 6.70
CA LYS A 34 3.79 -13.48 5.73
C LYS A 34 3.48 -14.81 6.41
N SER A 35 3.96 -15.01 7.62
CA SER A 35 3.76 -16.25 8.39
C SER A 35 3.75 -15.99 9.90
N GLN A 36 3.66 -17.05 10.70
CA GLN A 36 3.76 -16.93 12.15
C GLN A 36 5.07 -16.27 12.60
N ILE A 37 6.16 -16.41 11.82
CA ILE A 37 7.53 -16.03 12.21
C ILE A 37 8.18 -14.98 11.29
N GLY A 38 7.50 -14.47 10.26
CA GLY A 38 8.13 -13.60 9.26
C GLY A 38 7.26 -12.49 8.71
N PHE A 39 7.91 -11.37 8.37
CA PHE A 39 7.32 -10.24 7.66
C PHE A 39 7.78 -10.24 6.20
N ALA A 40 6.91 -9.78 5.31
CA ALA A 40 7.21 -9.42 3.94
C ALA A 40 7.10 -7.90 3.78
N VAL A 41 8.10 -7.29 3.16
CA VAL A 41 8.07 -5.87 2.81
C VAL A 41 7.77 -5.77 1.31
N VAL A 42 6.64 -5.18 0.96
CA VAL A 42 6.19 -5.01 -0.42
C VAL A 42 6.30 -3.53 -0.80
N ARG A 43 7.20 -3.21 -1.73
CA ARG A 43 7.44 -1.84 -2.21
C ARG A 43 6.56 -1.49 -3.39
N ASN A 44 6.39 -0.19 -3.63
CA ASN A 44 5.73 0.38 -4.80
C ASN A 44 4.27 -0.07 -4.97
N VAL A 45 3.54 -0.21 -3.86
CA VAL A 45 2.13 -0.59 -3.85
C VAL A 45 1.28 0.64 -4.20
N PRO A 46 0.48 0.63 -5.27
CA PRO A 46 -0.42 1.74 -5.58
C PRO A 46 -1.55 1.86 -4.56
N ALA A 47 -1.68 3.02 -3.94
CA ALA A 47 -2.73 3.30 -2.94
C ALA A 47 -3.27 4.73 -3.09
N GLU A 48 -4.50 4.94 -2.63
CA GLU A 48 -5.01 6.28 -2.31
C GLU A 48 -4.79 6.53 -0.83
N VAL A 49 -3.96 7.53 -0.50
CA VAL A 49 -3.52 7.82 0.87
C VAL A 49 -4.10 9.15 1.33
N CYS A 50 -4.78 9.12 2.47
CA CYS A 50 -5.29 10.32 3.11
C CYS A 50 -4.12 11.19 3.59
N GLN A 51 -4.08 12.45 3.15
CA GLN A 51 -3.02 13.39 3.51
C GLN A 51 -3.12 13.90 4.97
N ASN A 52 -4.22 13.59 5.66
CA ASN A 52 -4.45 14.01 7.05
C ASN A 52 -4.18 12.88 8.06
N CYS A 53 -4.77 11.70 7.88
CA CYS A 53 -4.64 10.60 8.85
C CYS A 53 -3.77 9.43 8.38
N GLY A 54 -3.29 9.42 7.13
CA GLY A 54 -2.46 8.35 6.58
C GLY A 54 -3.20 7.08 6.17
N GLU A 55 -4.54 7.05 6.30
CA GLU A 55 -5.35 5.91 5.86
C GLU A 55 -5.09 5.59 4.38
N SER A 56 -4.86 4.32 4.08
CA SER A 56 -4.49 3.85 2.74
C SER A 56 -5.57 2.94 2.18
N VAL A 57 -6.15 3.32 1.05
CA VAL A 57 -7.19 2.56 0.35
C VAL A 57 -6.59 1.90 -0.89
N PHE A 58 -6.91 0.62 -1.07
CA PHE A 58 -6.42 -0.19 -2.19
C PHE A 58 -7.58 -0.61 -3.09
N THR A 59 -7.32 -0.64 -4.40
CA THR A 59 -8.27 -1.24 -5.33
C THR A 59 -8.33 -2.76 -5.15
N LEU A 60 -9.44 -3.39 -5.57
CA LEU A 60 -9.55 -4.86 -5.57
C LEU A 60 -8.41 -5.52 -6.37
N ALA A 61 -8.00 -4.91 -7.48
CA ALA A 61 -6.88 -5.41 -8.29
C ALA A 61 -5.55 -5.35 -7.52
N THR A 62 -5.25 -4.23 -6.85
CA THR A 62 -4.06 -4.08 -6.01
C THR A 62 -4.06 -5.12 -4.88
N THR A 63 -5.19 -5.27 -4.18
CA THR A 63 -5.33 -6.25 -3.09
C THR A 63 -5.11 -7.67 -3.59
N GLY A 64 -5.68 -8.05 -4.74
CA GLY A 64 -5.47 -9.37 -5.35
C GLY A 64 -4.00 -9.64 -5.69
N GLN A 65 -3.30 -8.65 -6.26
CA GLN A 65 -1.87 -8.76 -6.55
C GLN A 65 -1.02 -8.88 -5.28
N LEU A 66 -1.32 -8.09 -4.25
CA LEU A 66 -0.66 -8.19 -2.93
C LEU A 66 -0.81 -9.58 -2.33
N MET A 67 -2.04 -10.11 -2.31
CA MET A 67 -2.31 -11.43 -1.74
C MET A 67 -1.59 -12.53 -2.51
N SER A 68 -1.57 -12.45 -3.85
CA SER A 68 -0.81 -13.39 -4.68
C SER A 68 0.70 -13.29 -4.41
N ALA A 69 1.26 -12.09 -4.30
CA ALA A 69 2.67 -11.88 -4.00
C ALA A 69 3.09 -12.46 -2.65
N ILE A 70 2.26 -12.33 -1.61
CA ILE A 70 2.56 -12.81 -0.25
C ILE A 70 2.45 -14.34 -0.15
N HIS A 71 1.50 -14.95 -0.86
CA HIS A 71 1.19 -16.39 -0.75
C HIS A 71 1.83 -17.25 -1.84
N SER A 72 2.53 -16.65 -2.81
CA SER A 72 3.28 -17.39 -3.81
C SER A 72 4.64 -17.89 -3.29
N ASP A 73 5.16 -18.94 -3.90
CA ASP A 73 6.52 -19.45 -3.68
C ASP A 73 7.59 -18.59 -4.38
N ARG A 74 7.26 -17.36 -4.76
CA ARG A 74 8.19 -16.42 -5.38
C ARG A 74 9.31 -16.08 -4.40
N THR A 75 10.55 -16.12 -4.88
CA THR A 75 11.71 -15.64 -4.12
C THR A 75 11.67 -14.12 -4.01
N PRO A 76 12.02 -13.55 -2.84
CA PRO A 76 12.02 -12.10 -2.66
C PRO A 76 13.06 -11.43 -3.56
N ASP A 77 12.75 -10.22 -4.02
CA ASP A 77 13.69 -9.40 -4.80
C ASP A 77 14.90 -8.96 -3.96
N GLU A 78 14.73 -8.86 -2.64
CA GLU A 78 15.74 -8.48 -1.66
C GLU A 78 15.38 -9.04 -0.27
N VAL A 79 16.38 -9.38 0.54
CA VAL A 79 16.20 -9.79 1.94
C VAL A 79 16.90 -8.78 2.85
N ALA A 80 16.16 -8.24 3.82
CA ALA A 80 16.69 -7.31 4.82
C ALA A 80 17.02 -8.03 6.13
N LEU A 81 18.17 -7.69 6.71
CA LEU A 81 18.50 -8.03 8.10
C LEU A 81 17.96 -6.92 9.00
N ILE A 82 17.02 -7.26 9.88
CA ILE A 82 16.34 -6.29 10.76
C ILE A 82 16.83 -6.52 12.20
N PRO A 83 17.67 -5.64 12.77
CA PRO A 83 18.03 -5.72 14.18
C PRO A 83 16.82 -5.36 15.04
N ILE A 84 16.61 -6.13 16.12
CA ILE A 84 15.54 -5.91 17.09
C ILE A 84 16.19 -5.44 18.40
N TYR A 85 15.66 -4.37 18.97
CA TYR A 85 16.15 -3.79 20.22
C TYR A 85 15.03 -3.81 21.25
N ASP A 86 15.33 -4.27 22.46
CA ASP A 86 14.41 -4.16 23.58
C ASP A 86 14.44 -2.73 24.12
N PHE A 87 13.27 -2.11 24.23
CA PHE A 87 13.14 -0.76 24.79
C PHE A 87 13.13 -0.76 26.32
N ALA A 88 12.66 -1.84 26.93
CA ALA A 88 12.64 -1.96 28.38
C ALA A 88 14.08 -1.95 28.92
N PRO A 89 14.37 -1.23 30.02
CA PRO A 89 15.66 -1.35 30.68
C PRO A 89 15.87 -2.80 31.08
N ALA A 90 17.07 -3.32 30.85
CA ALA A 90 17.46 -4.64 31.33
C ALA A 90 17.29 -4.65 32.85
N SER A 91 16.31 -5.41 33.34
CA SER A 91 15.99 -5.59 34.75
C SER A 91 17.09 -6.34 35.48
#